data_AF-A0AAP0HMU1-F1
#
_entry.id   AF-A0AAP0HMU1-F1
#
_cell.length_a   1.000
_cell.length_b   1.000
_cell.length_c   1.000
_cell.angle_alpha   90.00
_cell.angle_beta   90.00
_cell.angle_gamma   90.00
#
_symmetry.space_group_name_H-M   'P 1'
#
loop_
_entity.id
_entity.type
_entity.pdbx_description
1 polymer ?
#
loop_
_entity_poly.entity_id
_entity_poly.type
_entity_poly.pdbx_seq_one_letter_code
_entity_poly.pdbx_strand_id
1 'polypeptide(L)' 'MVFKTFSDQKSFWLSWDKLVQPKAIGGLGFRNFGRMNVALLAKQFWRIMRSPESLLAKCLQAKYVKGSNLLEPSLGRQP' A
#
# COMPACT_ATOMS: atom_id res chain seq x y z
N MET A 1 -27.62 -26.86 -17.56
CA MET A 1 -27.11 -25.49 -17.39
C MET A 1 -28.10 -24.74 -16.52
N VAL A 2 -27.80 -24.59 -15.22
CA VAL A 2 -28.66 -23.83 -14.29
C VAL A 2 -27.74 -22.87 -13.54
N PHE A 3 -27.77 -21.60 -13.96
CA PHE A 3 -27.24 -20.50 -13.17
C PHE A 3 -28.18 -20.30 -11.98
N LYS A 4 -27.70 -20.57 -10.76
CA LYS A 4 -28.42 -20.21 -9.55
C LYS A 4 -27.87 -18.88 -9.04
N THR A 5 -28.80 -17.97 -8.84
CA THR A 5 -28.68 -16.53 -8.64
C THR A 5 -27.96 -16.18 -7.34
N PHE A 6 -27.02 -15.23 -7.45
CA PHE A 6 -26.36 -14.60 -6.31
C PHE A 6 -27.26 -13.48 -5.77
N SER A 7 -28.25 -13.82 -4.94
CA SER A 7 -28.94 -12.81 -4.16
C SER A 7 -28.80 -13.11 -2.67
N ASP A 8 -28.28 -12.11 -1.97
CA ASP A 8 -28.71 -11.70 -0.63
C ASP A 8 -27.75 -11.92 0.56
N GLN A 9 -26.50 -11.44 0.43
CA GLN A 9 -25.74 -10.97 1.59
C GLN A 9 -25.07 -9.62 1.27
N LYS A 10 -25.59 -8.57 1.90
CA LYS A 10 -24.93 -7.27 2.10
C LYS A 10 -23.61 -7.48 2.86
N SER A 11 -22.54 -7.76 2.13
CA SER A 11 -21.20 -7.32 2.51
C SER A 11 -20.41 -7.05 1.24
N PHE A 12 -20.44 -5.80 0.80
CA PHE A 12 -19.55 -5.27 -0.24
C PHE A 12 -18.06 -5.32 0.17
N TRP A 13 -17.78 -5.68 1.42
CA TRP A 13 -16.46 -5.78 2.00
C TRP A 13 -16.00 -7.23 2.02
N LEU A 14 -15.54 -7.71 0.87
CA LEU A 14 -14.71 -8.92 0.81
C LEU A 14 -13.33 -8.59 1.38
N SER A 15 -12.76 -9.50 2.19
CA SER A 15 -11.40 -9.31 2.68
C SER A 15 -10.42 -9.21 1.51
N TRP A 16 -9.41 -8.34 1.63
CA TRP A 16 -8.40 -8.13 0.59
C TRP A 16 -7.73 -9.45 0.16
N ASP A 17 -7.55 -10.38 1.09
CA ASP A 17 -6.98 -11.70 0.80
C ASP A 17 -7.83 -12.51 -0.19
N LYS A 18 -9.17 -12.41 -0.10
CA LYS A 18 -10.09 -13.06 -1.06
C LYS A 18 -10.08 -12.36 -2.42
N LEU A 19 -9.95 -11.04 -2.44
CA LEU A 19 -9.89 -10.25 -3.67
C LEU A 19 -8.63 -10.53 -4.50
N VAL A 20 -7.52 -10.81 -3.82
CA VAL A 20 -6.21 -11.06 -4.44
C VAL A 20 -6.12 -12.47 -5.05
N GLN A 21 -6.99 -13.40 -4.65
CA GLN A 21 -6.95 -14.75 -5.20
C GLN A 21 -7.25 -14.78 -6.70
N PRO A 22 -6.68 -15.73 -7.47
CA PRO A 22 -6.98 -15.89 -8.88
C PRO A 22 -8.47 -16.13 -9.14
N LYS A 23 -8.95 -15.67 -10.31
CA LYS A 23 -10.34 -15.90 -10.75
C LYS A 23 -10.72 -17.38 -10.81
N ALA A 24 -9.75 -18.25 -11.11
CA ALA A 24 -9.95 -19.70 -11.16
C ALA A 24 -10.35 -20.33 -9.81
N ILE A 25 -10.09 -19.64 -8.69
CA ILE A 25 -10.35 -20.12 -7.33
C ILE A 25 -11.42 -19.24 -6.63
N GLY A 26 -12.17 -18.46 -7.41
CA GLY A 26 -13.26 -17.61 -6.88
C GLY A 26 -12.83 -16.25 -6.34
N GLY A 27 -11.59 -15.81 -6.56
CA GLY A 27 -11.14 -14.45 -6.29
C GLY A 27 -11.35 -13.49 -7.47
N LEU A 28 -10.97 -12.21 -7.31
CA LEU A 28 -11.06 -11.22 -8.40
C LEU A 28 -9.78 -11.09 -9.23
N GLY A 29 -8.68 -11.71 -8.79
CA GLY A 29 -7.38 -11.64 -9.43
C GLY A 29 -6.69 -10.29 -9.27
N PHE A 30 -7.04 -9.52 -8.23
CA PHE A 30 -6.36 -8.25 -7.95
C PHE A 30 -4.95 -8.48 -7.42
N ARG A 31 -4.06 -7.52 -7.66
CA ARG A 31 -2.72 -7.55 -7.06
C ARG A 31 -2.82 -7.22 -5.58
N ASN A 32 -1.93 -7.81 -4.77
CA ASN A 32 -1.89 -7.53 -3.35
C ASN A 32 -1.49 -6.06 -3.11
N PHE A 33 -2.47 -5.25 -2.69
CA PHE A 33 -2.28 -3.82 -2.42
C PHE A 33 -1.28 -3.55 -1.31
N GLY A 34 -1.19 -4.42 -0.30
CA GLY A 34 -0.17 -4.30 0.75
C GLY A 34 1.24 -4.40 0.18
N ARG A 35 1.50 -5.42 -0.63
CA ARG A 35 2.80 -5.60 -1.30
C ARG A 35 3.11 -4.47 -2.28
N MET A 36 2.10 -4.02 -3.03
CA MET A 36 2.26 -2.88 -3.94
C MET A 36 2.56 -1.58 -3.19
N ASN A 37 1.90 -1.33 -2.06
CA ASN A 37 2.14 -0.14 -1.27
C ASN A 37 3.59 -0.11 -0.75
N VAL A 38 4.10 -1.24 -0.23
CA VAL A 38 5.52 -1.33 0.17
C VAL A 38 6.46 -1.06 -1.00
N ALA A 39 6.21 -1.65 -2.17
CA ALA A 39 7.03 -1.40 -3.36
C ALA A 39 6.97 0.07 -3.82
N LEU A 40 5.79 0.70 -3.76
CA LEU A 40 5.61 2.11 -4.09
C LEU A 40 6.32 3.03 -3.09
N LEU A 41 6.25 2.72 -1.80
CA LEU A 41 6.98 3.43 -0.76
C LEU A 41 8.49 3.33 -0.98
N ALA A 42 9.01 2.13 -1.26
CA ALA A 42 10.42 1.94 -1.58
C ALA A 42 10.84 2.74 -2.83
N LYS A 43 10.01 2.76 -3.88
CA LYS A 43 10.25 3.56 -5.09
C LYS A 43 10.28 5.06 -4.80
N GLN A 44 9.37 5.55 -3.96
CA GLN A 44 9.36 6.97 -3.59
C GLN A 44 10.53 7.32 -2.68
N PHE A 45 10.87 6.46 -1.73
CA PHE A 45 12.05 6.60 -0.89
C PHE A 45 13.32 6.70 -1.74
N TRP A 46 13.47 5.82 -2.73
CA TRP A 46 14.58 5.88 -3.69
C TRP A 46 14.65 7.23 -4.43
N ARG A 47 13.51 7.78 -4.87
CA ARG A 47 13.46 9.09 -5.54
C ARG A 47 13.86 10.22 -4.60
N ILE A 48 13.43 10.18 -3.34
CA ILE A 48 13.78 11.19 -2.35
C ILE A 48 15.29 11.18 -2.09
N MET A 49 15.90 9.99 -2.00
CA MET A 49 17.36 9.86 -1.85
C MET A 49 18.13 10.38 -3.07
N ARG A 50 17.63 10.13 -4.29
CA ARG A 50 18.32 10.53 -5.52
C ARG A 50 18.12 12.01 -5.88
N SER A 51 17.03 12.63 -5.45
CA SER A 51 16.70 14.03 -5.73
C SER A 51 16.12 14.73 -4.49
N PRO A 52 16.97 15.00 -3.48
CA PRO A 52 16.54 15.63 -2.23
C PRO A 52 16.04 17.06 -2.44
N GLU A 53 16.53 17.75 -3.49
CA GLU A 53 16.15 19.13 -3.78
C GLU A 53 14.77 19.28 -4.43
N SER A 54 14.15 18.18 -4.87
CA SER A 54 12.81 18.22 -5.45
C SER A 54 11.78 18.69 -4.41
N LEU A 55 10.80 19.48 -4.84
CA LEU A 55 9.73 19.97 -3.96
C LEU A 55 9.04 18.81 -3.23
N LEU A 56 8.79 17.70 -3.93
CA LEU A 56 8.21 16.49 -3.36
C LEU A 56 9.08 15.89 -2.25
N ALA A 57 10.40 15.82 -2.45
CA ALA A 57 11.32 15.35 -1.41
C ALA A 57 11.28 16.26 -0.18
N LYS A 58 11.34 17.59 -0.38
CA LYS A 58 11.25 18.57 0.72
C LYS A 58 9.94 18.48 1.49
N CYS A 59 8.81 18.37 0.80
CA CYS A 59 7.50 18.22 1.44
C CYS A 59 7.38 16.91 2.22
N LEU A 60 7.86 15.79 1.66
CA LEU A 60 7.81 14.48 2.34
C LEU A 60 8.76 14.43 3.54
N GLN A 61 9.97 14.99 3.41
CA GLN A 61 10.90 15.12 4.54
C GLN A 61 10.29 15.99 5.64
N ALA A 62 9.77 17.19 5.33
CA ALA A 62 9.14 18.04 6.34
C ALA A 62 7.96 17.37 7.05
N LYS A 63 7.19 16.52 6.35
CA LYS A 63 6.03 15.83 6.92
C LYS A 63 6.41 14.63 7.79
N TYR A 64 7.33 13.79 7.31
CA TYR A 64 7.58 12.47 7.89
C TYR A 64 8.92 12.36 8.63
N VAL A 65 9.84 13.27 8.36
CA VAL A 65 11.21 13.25 8.88
C VAL A 65 11.38 14.47 9.79
N LYS A 66 10.90 14.35 11.03
CA LYS A 66 11.02 15.41 12.03
C LYS A 66 12.41 15.36 12.67
N GLY A 67 13.39 15.99 12.03
CA GLY A 67 14.72 16.23 12.61
C GLY A 67 15.67 15.02 12.65
N SER A 68 15.33 13.89 12.00
CA SER A 68 16.23 12.77 11.76
C SER A 68 16.68 12.72 10.31
N ASN A 69 17.70 11.93 9.98
CA ASN A 69 18.01 11.61 8.58
C ASN A 69 17.07 10.49 8.10
N LEU A 70 16.69 10.48 6.82
CA LEU A 70 15.88 9.38 6.23
C LEU A 70 16.51 7.99 6.41
N LEU A 71 17.83 7.96 6.56
CA LEU A 71 18.65 6.76 6.73
C LEU A 71 18.90 6.43 8.21
N GLU A 72 18.66 7.38 9.12
CA GLU A 72 18.73 7.15 10.55
C GLU A 72 17.31 6.96 11.09
N PRO A 73 16.89 5.71 11.35
CA PRO A 73 15.66 5.50 12.09
C PRO A 73 15.84 6.11 13.47
N SER A 74 15.18 7.23 13.74
CA SER A 74 14.95 7.64 15.12
C SER A 74 14.07 6.54 15.72
N LEU A 75 14.55 5.84 16.75
CA LEU A 75 13.70 4.94 17.54
C LEU A 75 12.50 5.78 17.98
N GLY A 76 11.36 5.55 17.35
CA GLY A 76 10.15 6.30 17.63
C GLY A 76 9.84 6.14 19.11
N ARG A 77 9.75 7.25 19.84
CA ARG A 77 9.04 7.26 21.12
C ARG A 77 7.57 6.95 20.79
N GLN A 78 7.20 5.69 20.92
CA GLN A 78 5.80 5.28 20.95
C GLN A 78 5.18 5.85 22.24
N PRO A 79 3.98 6.45 22.20
CA PRO A 79 3.18 6.62 23.40
C PRO A 79 2.69 5.27 23.94
#